data_AF-A0A1Y6CZC8-F1
#
_entry.id   AF-A0A1Y6CZC8-F1
#
_cell.length_a   1.000
_cell.length_b   1.000
_cell.length_c   1.000
_cell.angle_alpha   90.00
_cell.angle_beta   90.00
_cell.angle_gamma   90.00
#
_symmetry.space_group_name_H-M   'P 1'
#
loop_
_entity.id
_entity.type
_entity.pdbx_description
1 polymer ?
#
loop_
_entity_poly.entity_id
_entity_poly.type
_entity_poly.pdbx_seq_one_letter_code
_entity_poly.pdbx_strand_id
1 'polypeptide(L)'
;MRRPPNRPQKSVKPSAPSPRPVAEIFAGLLFAEVPPPVVQRLQTMNAVLADNMRGLDDVGRNNMREALARWSCRLPEGLESWNHAFVAAMAHVHEAKFAKLLRQLPDPPPEPPGLWETLATQATVPDETGLAACLILYDLGCARAFLAFKRSA
;
A
#
# COMPACT_ATOMS: atom_id res chain seq x y z
N MET A 1 -22.27 60.79 -26.86
CA MET A 1 -22.16 59.69 -25.87
C MET A 1 -21.67 58.45 -26.60
N ARG A 2 -20.46 57.93 -26.31
CA ARG A 2 -19.91 56.71 -26.95
C ARG A 2 -19.90 55.57 -25.92
N ARG A 3 -20.52 54.43 -26.26
CA ARG A 3 -20.50 53.20 -25.44
C ARG A 3 -19.11 52.54 -25.50
N PRO A 4 -18.60 51.94 -24.40
CA PRO A 4 -17.35 51.20 -24.44
C PRO A 4 -17.53 49.83 -25.13
N PRO A 5 -16.47 49.27 -25.75
CA PRO A 5 -16.56 47.98 -26.42
C PRO A 5 -16.64 46.82 -25.43
N ASN A 6 -17.56 45.89 -25.71
CA ASN A 6 -17.69 44.60 -25.03
C ASN A 6 -16.38 43.82 -25.17
N ARG A 7 -15.70 43.58 -24.04
CA ARG A 7 -14.59 42.63 -23.96
C ARG A 7 -15.20 41.22 -23.93
N PRO A 8 -14.86 40.30 -24.84
CA PRO A 8 -15.37 38.94 -24.77
C PRO A 8 -14.86 38.29 -23.47
N GLN A 9 -15.80 37.88 -22.61
CA GLN A 9 -15.51 37.04 -21.46
C GLN A 9 -14.89 35.75 -21.99
N LYS A 10 -13.60 35.51 -21.67
CA LYS A 10 -12.97 34.22 -21.89
C LYS A 10 -13.79 33.18 -21.11
N SER A 11 -14.49 32.32 -21.82
CA SER A 11 -15.11 31.13 -21.24
C SER A 11 -14.01 30.32 -20.57
N VAL A 12 -14.02 30.30 -19.24
CA VAL A 12 -13.21 29.38 -18.44
C VAL A 12 -13.75 28.00 -18.77
N LYS A 13 -13.05 27.27 -19.65
CA LYS A 13 -13.33 25.85 -19.85
C LYS A 13 -13.24 25.18 -18.47
N PRO A 14 -14.18 24.27 -18.12
CA PRO A 14 -14.02 23.47 -16.91
C PRO A 14 -12.65 22.80 -17.02
N SER A 15 -11.79 23.11 -16.06
CA SER A 15 -10.49 22.48 -15.96
C SER A 15 -10.75 20.98 -15.87
N ALA A 16 -10.17 20.20 -16.78
CA ALA A 16 -10.22 18.76 -16.69
C ALA A 16 -9.82 18.37 -15.26
N PRO A 17 -10.49 17.38 -14.62
CA PRO A 17 -10.08 16.93 -13.30
C PRO A 17 -8.58 16.66 -13.36
N SER A 18 -7.82 17.39 -12.52
CA SER A 18 -6.38 17.21 -12.43
C SER A 18 -6.12 15.71 -12.28
N PRO A 19 -5.21 15.10 -13.06
CA PRO A 19 -4.92 13.70 -12.91
C PRO A 19 -4.50 13.50 -11.45
N ARG A 20 -5.33 12.78 -10.68
CA ARG A 20 -4.96 12.42 -9.30
C ARG A 20 -3.60 11.74 -9.40
N PRO A 21 -2.56 12.21 -8.67
CA PRO A 21 -1.25 11.58 -8.73
C PRO A 21 -1.42 10.08 -8.45
N VAL A 22 -0.75 9.23 -9.23
CA VAL A 22 -0.92 7.76 -9.19
C VAL A 22 -0.83 7.19 -7.77
N ALA A 23 -0.06 7.84 -6.90
CA ALA A 23 0.02 7.57 -5.48
C ALA A 23 -1.32 7.67 -4.73
N GLU A 24 -2.16 8.67 -5.02
CA GLU A 24 -3.47 8.85 -4.39
C GLU A 24 -4.45 7.75 -4.81
N ILE A 25 -4.40 7.34 -6.08
CA ILE A 25 -5.23 6.23 -6.59
C ILE A 25 -4.82 4.94 -5.89
N PHE A 26 -3.51 4.67 -5.84
CA PHE A 26 -2.99 3.47 -5.17
C PHE A 26 -3.31 3.46 -3.67
N ALA A 27 -3.14 4.59 -2.99
CA ALA A 27 -3.49 4.73 -1.57
C ALA A 27 -4.98 4.42 -1.35
N GLY A 28 -5.87 4.96 -2.19
CA GLY A 28 -7.30 4.67 -2.12
C GLY A 28 -7.62 3.18 -2.29
N LEU A 29 -6.94 2.49 -3.20
CA LEU A 29 -7.09 1.05 -3.39
C LEU A 29 -6.57 0.27 -2.17
N LEU A 30 -5.42 0.65 -1.62
CA LEU A 30 -4.85 0.02 -0.43
C LEU A 30 -5.76 0.16 0.80
N PHE A 31 -6.35 1.34 1.00
CA PHE A 31 -7.32 1.56 2.08
C PHE A 31 -8.60 0.75 1.92
N ALA A 32 -8.96 0.36 0.70
CA ALA A 32 -10.10 -0.52 0.46
C ALA A 32 -9.77 -2.00 0.79
N GLU A 33 -8.51 -2.39 0.67
CA GLU A 33 -8.06 -3.76 0.94
C GLU A 33 -7.75 -3.97 2.43
N VAL A 34 -7.05 -3.05 3.09
CA VAL A 34 -6.57 -3.25 4.46
C VAL A 34 -7.58 -2.72 5.49
N PRO A 35 -8.03 -3.53 6.48
CA PRO A 35 -8.98 -3.08 7.48
C PRO A 35 -8.48 -1.87 8.29
N PRO A 36 -9.33 -0.88 8.62
CA PRO A 36 -8.92 0.32 9.37
C PRO A 36 -8.17 0.05 10.69
N PRO A 37 -8.55 -0.96 11.51
CA PRO A 37 -7.81 -1.28 12.73
C PRO A 37 -6.35 -1.69 12.48
N VAL A 38 -6.09 -2.38 11.35
CA VAL A 38 -4.74 -2.79 10.94
C VAL A 38 -3.93 -1.55 10.56
N VAL A 39 -4.51 -0.64 9.76
CA VAL A 39 -3.85 0.60 9.36
C VAL A 39 -3.51 1.47 10.57
N GLN A 40 -4.45 1.63 11.51
CA GLN A 40 -4.26 2.45 12.71
C GLN A 40 -3.14 1.90 13.60
N ARG A 41 -3.09 0.57 13.78
CA ARG A 41 -2.03 -0.09 14.55
C ARG A 41 -0.66 0.12 13.89
N LEU A 42 -0.58 -0.02 12.57
CA LEU A 42 0.66 0.21 11.80
C LEU A 42 1.10 1.68 11.83
N GLN A 43 0.19 2.64 11.77
CA GLN A 43 0.51 4.08 11.87
C GLN A 43 1.07 4.44 13.25
N THR A 44 0.43 3.95 14.31
CA THR A 44 0.90 4.13 15.69
C THR A 44 2.32 3.58 15.83
N MET A 45 2.59 2.45 15.18
CA MET A 45 3.90 1.84 15.18
C MET A 45 4.93 2.56 14.34
N ASN A 46 4.61 3.01 13.13
CA ASN A 46 5.54 3.82 12.34
C ASN A 46 5.96 5.09 13.09
N ALA A 47 5.06 5.70 13.87
CA ALA A 47 5.43 6.80 14.77
C ALA A 47 6.43 6.33 15.84
N VAL A 48 6.14 5.22 16.54
CA VAL A 48 7.04 4.63 17.54
C VAL A 48 8.39 4.17 16.95
N LEU A 49 8.42 3.71 15.70
CA LEU A 49 9.63 3.23 15.03
C LEU A 49 10.45 4.36 14.42
N ALA A 50 9.81 5.41 13.92
CA ALA A 50 10.48 6.65 13.54
C ALA A 50 11.17 7.28 14.76
N ASP A 51 10.57 7.17 15.95
CA ASP A 51 11.17 7.62 17.20
C ASP A 51 12.29 6.69 17.70
N ASN A 52 12.26 5.40 17.34
CA ASN A 52 13.23 4.40 17.81
C ASN A 52 14.34 4.02 16.80
N MET A 53 14.29 4.49 15.55
CA MET A 53 15.29 4.52 14.45
C MET A 53 16.28 3.35 14.20
N ARG A 54 16.34 2.29 15.01
CA ARG A 54 17.19 1.10 14.79
C ARG A 54 16.53 -0.10 15.45
N GLY A 55 15.93 -1.00 14.68
CA GLY A 55 15.68 -2.33 15.25
C GLY A 55 14.76 -3.29 14.52
N LEU A 56 13.90 -2.83 13.59
CA LEU A 56 12.91 -3.76 13.02
C LEU A 56 13.36 -4.54 11.80
N ASP A 57 14.48 -4.15 11.18
CA ASP A 57 14.88 -4.77 9.92
C ASP A 57 15.15 -6.26 10.11
N ASP A 58 15.86 -6.70 11.16
CA ASP A 58 16.16 -8.13 11.32
C ASP A 58 15.38 -8.82 12.44
N VAL A 59 15.13 -8.14 13.57
CA VAL A 59 14.35 -8.70 14.69
C VAL A 59 12.87 -8.79 14.32
N GLY A 60 12.33 -7.76 13.67
CA GLY A 60 10.93 -7.75 13.21
C GLY A 60 10.65 -8.84 12.17
N ARG A 61 11.56 -9.02 11.20
CA ARG A 61 11.42 -10.06 10.16
C ARG A 61 11.56 -11.48 10.71
N ASN A 62 12.46 -11.71 11.67
CA ASN A 62 12.56 -13.01 12.34
C ASN A 62 11.32 -13.32 13.19
N ASN A 63 10.79 -12.33 13.93
CA ASN A 63 9.56 -12.48 14.69
C ASN A 63 8.34 -12.76 13.79
N MET A 64 8.29 -12.16 12.60
CA MET A 64 7.26 -12.48 11.59
C MET A 64 7.36 -13.93 11.10
N ARG A 65 8.57 -14.43 10.83
CA ARG A 65 8.80 -15.82 10.40
C ARG A 65 8.41 -16.83 11.49
N GLU A 66 8.71 -16.53 12.75
CA GLU A 66 8.29 -17.37 13.88
C GLU A 66 6.78 -17.34 14.10
N ALA A 67 6.14 -16.17 14.00
CA ALA A 67 4.69 -16.04 14.13
C ALA A 67 3.96 -16.84 13.03
N LEU A 68 4.44 -16.77 11.79
CA LEU A 68 3.93 -17.56 10.67
C LEU A 68 4.03 -19.07 10.91
N ALA A 69 5.18 -19.52 11.43
CA ALA A 69 5.38 -20.92 11.79
C ALA A 69 4.39 -21.37 12.88
N ARG A 70 4.12 -20.52 13.89
CA ARG A 70 3.15 -20.79 14.96
C ARG A 70 1.71 -20.91 14.44
N TRP A 71 1.34 -20.12 13.44
CA TRP A 71 -0.01 -20.16 12.87
C TRP A 71 -0.22 -21.27 11.84
N SER A 72 0.83 -22.05 11.53
CA SER A 72 0.81 -23.02 10.42
C SER A 72 0.42 -22.37 9.07
N CYS A 73 0.64 -21.06 8.94
CA CYS A 73 0.37 -20.31 7.72
C CYS A 73 1.61 -20.31 6.84
N ARG A 74 1.41 -20.57 5.54
CA ARG A 74 2.47 -20.39 4.55
C ARG A 74 2.21 -19.10 3.79
N LEU A 75 3.23 -18.25 3.73
CA LEU A 75 3.21 -17.14 2.78
C LEU A 75 3.31 -17.68 1.35
N PRO A 76 2.75 -16.96 0.36
CA PRO A 76 2.99 -17.27 -1.03
C PRO A 76 4.49 -17.28 -1.34
N GLU A 77 4.94 -18.28 -2.10
CA GLU A 77 6.30 -18.32 -2.60
C GLU A 77 6.58 -17.09 -3.47
N GLY A 78 7.70 -16.40 -3.22
CA GLY A 78 8.08 -15.20 -3.95
C GLY A 78 7.45 -13.89 -3.45
N LEU A 79 6.57 -13.91 -2.43
CA LEU A 79 5.94 -12.68 -1.91
C LEU A 79 6.98 -11.68 -1.39
N GLU A 80 7.99 -12.16 -0.67
CA GLU A 80 9.07 -11.32 -0.14
C GLU A 80 9.89 -10.65 -1.25
N SER A 81 10.25 -11.42 -2.29
CA SER A 81 10.99 -10.89 -3.45
C SER A 81 10.16 -9.87 -4.23
N TRP A 82 8.86 -10.13 -4.40
CA TRP A 82 7.94 -9.19 -5.02
C TRP A 82 7.81 -7.91 -4.19
N ASN A 83 7.66 -8.02 -2.87
CA ASN A 83 7.51 -6.87 -1.98
C ASN A 83 8.77 -5.98 -2.00
N HIS A 84 9.96 -6.56 -2.00
CA HIS A 84 11.20 -5.78 -2.16
C HIS A 84 11.24 -4.99 -3.48
N ALA A 85 10.83 -5.60 -4.60
CA ALA A 85 10.77 -4.90 -5.88
C ALA A 85 9.70 -3.80 -5.89
N PHE A 86 8.56 -4.06 -5.24
CA PHE A 86 7.48 -3.09 -5.08
C PHE A 86 7.92 -1.88 -4.24
N VAL A 87 8.52 -2.09 -3.06
CA VAL A 87 9.05 -1.02 -2.21
C VAL A 87 10.11 -0.20 -2.94
N ALA A 88 11.00 -0.84 -3.69
CA ALA A 88 11.98 -0.14 -4.52
C ALA A 88 11.31 0.75 -5.58
N ALA A 89 10.22 0.30 -6.22
CA ALA A 89 9.46 1.14 -7.14
C ALA A 89 8.75 2.30 -6.43
N MET A 90 8.22 2.08 -5.22
CA MET A 90 7.55 3.10 -4.40
C MET A 90 8.50 4.21 -3.94
N ALA A 91 9.80 3.94 -3.80
CA ALA A 91 10.80 4.99 -3.52
C ALA A 91 10.84 6.09 -4.59
N HIS A 92 10.37 5.78 -5.81
CA HIS A 92 10.29 6.71 -6.93
C HIS A 92 8.91 7.34 -7.10
N VAL A 93 8.01 7.27 -6.10
CA VAL A 93 6.61 7.73 -6.18
C VAL A 93 6.42 9.19 -6.63
N HIS A 94 7.40 10.04 -6.33
CA HIS A 94 7.39 11.46 -6.70
C HIS A 94 7.92 11.72 -8.12
N GLU A 95 8.42 10.71 -8.82
CA GLU A 95 9.00 10.86 -10.14
C GLU A 95 7.95 10.71 -11.24
N ALA A 96 8.12 11.48 -12.33
CA ALA A 96 7.21 11.42 -13.49
C ALA A 96 7.10 10.02 -14.13
N LYS A 97 8.12 9.16 -13.94
CA LYS A 97 8.16 7.78 -14.46
C LYS A 97 7.55 6.74 -13.52
N PHE A 98 7.10 7.13 -12.32
CA PHE A 98 6.59 6.20 -11.31
C PHE A 98 5.50 5.26 -11.86
N ALA A 99 4.51 5.82 -12.56
CA ALA A 99 3.42 5.04 -13.16
C ALA A 99 3.93 3.96 -14.12
N LYS A 100 4.99 4.25 -14.88
CA LYS A 100 5.62 3.32 -15.81
C LYS A 100 6.39 2.24 -15.06
N LEU A 101 7.16 2.61 -14.04
CA LEU A 101 7.91 1.67 -13.20
C LEU A 101 6.97 0.70 -12.49
N LEU A 102 5.89 1.22 -11.90
CA LEU A 102 4.90 0.42 -11.20
C LEU A 102 4.24 -0.61 -12.15
N ARG A 103 3.88 -0.21 -13.37
CA ARG A 103 3.28 -1.12 -14.37
C ARG A 103 4.24 -2.23 -14.85
N GLN A 104 5.55 -2.00 -14.78
CA GLN A 104 6.56 -2.97 -15.21
C GLN A 104 6.83 -4.06 -14.18
N LEU A 105 6.38 -3.89 -12.93
CA LEU A 105 6.50 -4.94 -11.93
C LEU A 105 5.69 -6.18 -12.34
N PRO A 106 6.20 -7.38 -12.05
CA PRO A 106 5.42 -8.60 -12.23
C PRO A 106 4.20 -8.59 -11.32
N ASP A 107 3.20 -9.40 -11.66
CA ASP A 107 2.07 -9.61 -10.76
C ASP A 107 2.55 -10.27 -9.46
N PRO A 108 1.99 -9.90 -8.30
CA PRO A 108 2.28 -10.58 -7.05
C PRO A 108 1.88 -12.05 -7.12
N PRO A 109 2.55 -12.93 -6.36
CA PRO A 109 2.15 -14.32 -6.28
C PRO A 109 0.72 -14.47 -5.72
N PRO A 110 -0.01 -15.50 -6.14
CA PRO A 110 -1.39 -15.71 -5.69
C PRO A 110 -1.45 -16.02 -4.20
N GLU A 111 -2.42 -15.43 -3.52
CA GLU A 111 -2.65 -15.65 -2.11
C GLU A 111 -3.24 -17.05 -1.85
N PRO A 112 -2.69 -17.83 -0.90
CA PRO A 112 -3.29 -19.07 -0.45
C PRO A 112 -4.71 -18.86 0.12
N PRO A 113 -5.67 -19.76 -0.18
CA PRO A 113 -7.01 -19.67 0.40
C PRO A 113 -6.98 -19.63 1.94
N GLY A 114 -7.76 -18.74 2.55
CA GLY A 114 -7.89 -18.65 4.01
C GLY A 114 -6.74 -17.90 4.71
N LEU A 115 -5.69 -17.51 3.99
CA LEU A 115 -4.55 -16.80 4.58
C LEU A 115 -4.97 -15.44 5.13
N TRP A 116 -5.73 -14.68 4.34
CA TRP A 116 -6.20 -13.35 4.74
C TRP A 116 -7.06 -13.40 6.00
N GLU A 117 -8.05 -14.28 6.07
CA GLU A 117 -8.94 -14.42 7.22
C GLU A 117 -8.18 -14.84 8.48
N THR A 118 -7.20 -15.73 8.32
CA THR A 118 -6.35 -16.17 9.43
C THR A 118 -5.54 -14.99 9.96
N LEU A 119 -4.86 -14.24 9.09
CA LEU A 119 -4.07 -13.08 9.51
C LEU A 119 -4.95 -11.98 10.08
N ALA A 120 -6.15 -11.73 9.53
CA ALA A 120 -7.09 -10.74 10.04
C ALA A 120 -7.54 -11.08 11.47
N THR A 121 -7.72 -12.36 11.76
CA THR A 121 -8.01 -12.84 13.12
C THR A 121 -6.81 -12.59 14.05
N GLN A 122 -5.60 -12.99 13.62
CA GLN A 122 -4.38 -12.81 14.42
C GLN A 122 -4.03 -11.35 14.65
N ALA A 123 -4.32 -10.46 13.71
CA ALA A 123 -4.08 -9.02 13.81
C ALA A 123 -4.79 -8.34 14.99
N THR A 124 -5.81 -8.99 15.57
CA THR A 124 -6.51 -8.51 16.77
C THR A 124 -5.77 -8.82 18.08
N VAL A 125 -4.79 -9.74 18.06
CA VAL A 125 -4.03 -10.12 19.26
C VAL A 125 -3.09 -8.98 19.66
N PRO A 126 -3.06 -8.52 20.92
CA PRO A 126 -2.36 -7.30 21.31
C PRO A 126 -0.82 -7.42 21.35
N ASP A 127 -0.28 -8.64 21.25
CA ASP A 127 1.16 -8.92 21.35
C ASP A 127 1.92 -8.76 20.02
N GLU A 128 3.19 -9.17 20.01
CA GLU A 128 4.07 -9.18 18.83
C GLU A 128 3.54 -10.08 17.71
N THR A 129 2.78 -11.11 18.06
CA THR A 129 2.15 -12.05 17.14
C THR A 129 1.10 -11.32 16.30
N GLY A 130 0.19 -10.56 16.93
CA GLY A 130 -0.79 -9.78 16.17
C GLY A 130 -0.18 -8.62 15.37
N LEU A 131 0.95 -8.08 15.81
CA LEU A 131 1.73 -7.14 15.00
C LEU A 131 2.27 -7.79 13.71
N ALA A 132 2.90 -8.95 13.83
CA ALA A 132 3.40 -9.67 12.65
C ALA A 132 2.27 -9.90 11.64
N ALA A 133 1.06 -10.21 12.10
CA ALA A 133 -0.10 -10.38 11.24
C ALA A 133 -0.50 -9.07 10.54
N CYS A 134 -0.47 -7.94 11.24
CA CYS A 134 -0.72 -6.62 10.64
C CYS A 134 0.28 -6.28 9.53
N LEU A 135 1.58 -6.56 9.73
CA LEU A 135 2.61 -6.30 8.74
C LEU A 135 2.41 -7.16 7.48
N ILE A 136 2.12 -8.45 7.66
CA ILE A 136 1.86 -9.36 6.54
C ILE A 136 0.58 -8.96 5.79
N LEU A 137 -0.49 -8.58 6.50
CA LEU A 137 -1.73 -8.08 5.87
C LEU A 137 -1.50 -6.81 5.07
N TYR A 138 -0.58 -5.95 5.52
CA TYR A 138 -0.23 -4.77 4.76
C TYR A 138 0.48 -5.13 3.44
N ASP A 139 1.44 -6.06 3.48
CA ASP A 139 2.12 -6.55 2.28
C ASP A 139 1.14 -7.21 1.29
N LEU A 140 0.23 -8.05 1.78
CA LEU A 140 -0.83 -8.65 0.98
C LEU A 140 -1.82 -7.60 0.45
N GLY A 141 -2.15 -6.59 1.26
CA GLY A 141 -2.98 -5.46 0.84
C GLY A 141 -2.35 -4.66 -0.29
N CYS A 142 -1.04 -4.43 -0.24
CA CYS A 142 -0.28 -3.81 -1.33
C CYS A 142 -0.34 -4.68 -2.60
N ALA A 143 -0.22 -6.00 -2.48
CA ALA A 143 -0.37 -6.93 -3.62
C ALA A 143 -1.76 -6.87 -4.25
N ARG A 144 -2.83 -6.90 -3.44
CA ARG A 144 -4.21 -6.79 -3.93
C ARG A 144 -4.49 -5.43 -4.58
N ALA A 145 -4.07 -4.34 -3.94
CA ALA A 145 -4.18 -2.98 -4.46
C ALA A 145 -3.41 -2.80 -5.78
N PHE A 146 -2.24 -3.43 -5.90
CA PHE A 146 -1.45 -3.43 -7.14
C PHE A 146 -2.19 -4.13 -8.29
N LEU A 147 -2.78 -5.30 -8.04
CA LEU A 147 -3.59 -6.01 -9.04
C LEU A 147 -4.81 -5.17 -9.44
N ALA A 148 -5.50 -4.55 -8.48
CA ALA A 148 -6.63 -3.66 -8.76
C ALA A 148 -6.19 -2.45 -9.59
N PHE A 149 -5.03 -1.86 -9.28
CA PHE A 149 -4.46 -0.75 -10.04
C PHE A 149 -4.15 -1.15 -11.48
N LYS A 150 -3.52 -2.32 -11.70
CA LYS A 150 -3.24 -2.85 -13.03
C LYS A 150 -4.49 -3.08 -13.87
N ARG A 151 -5.59 -3.53 -13.26
CA ARG A 151 -6.88 -3.75 -13.92
C ARG A 151 -7.64 -2.45 -14.23
N SER A 152 -7.30 -1.36 -13.54
CA SER A 152 -7.97 -0.06 -13.67
C SER A 152 -7.29 0.87 -14.68
N ALA A 153 -6.18 0.44 -15.29
CA ALA A 153 -5.33 1.20 -16.20
C ALA A 153 -5.51 0.73 -17.65
#